data_AF-A0A9C9FYJ5-F1
#
_entry.id   AF-A0A9C9FYJ5-F1
#
_cell.length_a   1.000
_cell.length_b   1.000
_cell.length_c   1.000
_cell.angle_alpha   90.00
_cell.angle_beta   90.00
_cell.angle_gamma   90.00
#
_symmetry.space_group_name_H-M   'P 1'
#
loop_
_entity.id
_entity.type
_entity.pdbx_description
1 polymer ?
#
loop_
_entity_poly.entity_id
_entity_poly.type
_entity_poly.pdbx_seq_one_letter_code
_entity_poly.pdbx_strand_id
1 'polypeptide(L)'
;MKELFSFDFDWLSEEFGNDEDRCTAAEVGLRVGDIYLTELEDLRARTVRQRMRVSANTLALWLAGNWWRLRWEAEPSHADLDWRMSHCLAAAGGGHVWPNLFFCGDGETMHLDLKVTEHFNFPVRYLRDVSRMIPIVDFESSVDQFIESVIARLEASGLCNAALITLWREIQHERHTPALAAYRKLEALLGFDADECSESLMEKLDDLSGKHGRGAIEEMAAACGPDAVANMDALVAHGKPLAQPITIPASAKIRTGMQHNHKKLELQPWQIADAVAKQARSEWSLAPDEPISAQAFAGIVAMDPTLLESQDAIHHTPMSAGFRNGEAHDSIAIILDKKRDTSRRFGLARIIGDHFYSKPEDRFLPATSAKTVRQKFQRAFAQALLCPFDGLMATIGDHTADDDAIQDAAAIFGVSPRLVTTTLVNKGVLDRESLFGLNADYN
;
A
#
# COMPACT_ATOMS: atom_id res chain seq x y z
N MET A 1 22.59 -2.53 -6.28
CA MET A 1 22.50 -4.01 -6.27
C MET A 1 21.09 -4.33 -5.81
N LYS A 2 20.29 -5.09 -6.56
CA LYS A 2 18.94 -5.46 -6.10
C LYS A 2 19.09 -6.33 -4.86
N GLU A 3 18.53 -5.91 -3.73
CA GLU A 3 18.46 -6.72 -2.51
C GLU A 3 17.42 -7.81 -2.77
N LEU A 4 17.87 -8.98 -3.23
CA LEU A 4 16.98 -10.11 -3.52
C LEU A 4 16.45 -10.69 -2.20
N PHE A 5 15.13 -10.83 -2.13
CA PHE A 5 14.48 -11.66 -1.12
C PHE A 5 14.67 -13.14 -1.48
N SER A 6 14.89 -14.00 -0.50
CA SER A 6 15.07 -15.44 -0.73
C SER A 6 14.84 -16.26 0.54
N PHE A 7 14.43 -17.51 0.35
CA PHE A 7 14.51 -18.56 1.37
C PHE A 7 15.76 -19.41 1.15
N ASP A 8 16.46 -19.76 2.21
CA ASP A 8 17.49 -20.81 2.23
C ASP A 8 17.18 -21.83 3.30
N PHE A 9 17.39 -23.11 3.04
CA PHE A 9 17.04 -24.13 4.02
C PHE A 9 17.88 -25.40 3.90
N ASP A 10 18.05 -26.07 5.03
CA ASP A 10 18.67 -27.40 5.14
C ASP A 10 17.70 -28.35 5.86
N TRP A 11 17.41 -29.50 5.23
CA TRP A 11 16.52 -30.52 5.79
C TRP A 11 17.12 -31.15 7.04
N LEU A 12 16.32 -31.26 8.08
CA LEU A 12 16.66 -31.93 9.33
C LEU A 12 16.08 -33.34 9.35
N SER A 13 16.66 -34.16 10.22
CA SER A 13 16.07 -35.46 10.59
C SER A 13 15.33 -35.28 11.91
N GLU A 14 14.00 -35.36 11.88
CA GLU A 14 13.17 -35.33 13.09
C GLU A 14 12.43 -36.65 13.31
N GLU A 15 12.44 -37.10 14.57
CA GLU A 15 11.80 -38.35 14.99
C GLU A 15 10.37 -38.14 15.53
N PHE A 16 10.00 -36.91 15.84
CA PHE A 16 8.73 -36.55 16.48
C PHE A 16 7.90 -35.63 15.57
N GLY A 17 6.57 -35.68 15.71
CA GLY A 17 5.63 -34.95 14.85
C GLY A 17 4.84 -35.88 13.94
N ASN A 18 3.91 -35.31 13.15
CA ASN A 18 3.25 -36.05 12.06
C ASN A 18 4.24 -36.31 10.90
N ASP A 19 3.83 -37.10 9.91
CA ASP A 19 4.72 -37.51 8.83
C ASP A 19 5.14 -36.33 7.94
N GLU A 20 4.25 -35.37 7.69
CA GLU A 20 4.57 -34.16 6.92
C GLU A 20 5.62 -33.30 7.63
N ASP A 21 5.45 -33.02 8.92
CA ASP A 21 6.36 -32.20 9.72
C ASP A 21 7.71 -32.89 9.89
N ARG A 22 7.73 -34.21 10.14
CA ARG A 22 8.98 -34.97 10.28
C ARG A 22 9.83 -34.97 9.01
N CYS A 23 9.22 -35.14 7.85
CA CYS A 23 9.98 -35.19 6.59
C CYS A 23 10.37 -33.80 6.07
N THR A 24 9.68 -32.75 6.52
CA THR A 24 9.93 -31.35 6.13
C THR A 24 10.50 -30.47 7.24
N ALA A 25 10.91 -31.06 8.38
CA ALA A 25 11.69 -30.37 9.39
C ALA A 25 12.94 -29.77 8.76
N ALA A 26 13.22 -28.50 9.01
CA ALA A 26 14.31 -27.78 8.38
C ALA A 26 14.89 -26.66 9.25
N GLU A 27 16.16 -26.33 9.02
CA GLU A 27 16.69 -25.01 9.34
C GLU A 27 16.35 -24.07 8.19
N VAL A 28 15.40 -23.15 8.39
CA VAL A 28 14.93 -22.20 7.36
C VAL A 28 15.44 -20.80 7.67
N GLY A 29 16.06 -20.16 6.69
CA GLY A 29 16.45 -18.76 6.69
C GLY A 29 15.60 -17.95 5.72
N LEU A 30 15.22 -16.75 6.16
CA LEU A 30 14.65 -15.69 5.32
C LEU A 30 15.67 -14.56 5.24
N ARG A 31 16.00 -14.13 4.01
CA ARG A 31 17.06 -13.15 3.75
C ARG A 31 16.63 -12.10 2.73
N VAL A 32 17.10 -10.86 2.93
CA VAL A 32 17.02 -9.76 1.96
C VAL A 32 18.43 -9.21 1.74
N GLY A 33 18.99 -9.38 0.55
CA GLY A 33 20.40 -9.06 0.32
C GLY A 33 21.28 -9.83 1.30
N ASP A 34 22.14 -9.17 2.07
CA ASP A 34 23.02 -9.85 3.04
C ASP A 34 22.42 -9.98 4.46
N ILE A 35 21.16 -9.57 4.64
CA ILE A 35 20.52 -9.50 5.96
C ILE A 35 19.59 -10.70 6.15
N TYR A 36 19.88 -11.52 7.15
CA TYR A 36 18.98 -12.55 7.62
C TYR A 36 17.91 -11.95 8.54
N LEU A 37 16.65 -12.01 8.11
CA LEU A 37 15.47 -11.63 8.90
C LEU A 37 15.18 -12.62 10.02
N THR A 38 15.80 -13.79 9.96
CA THR A 38 15.61 -14.92 10.88
C THR A 38 16.80 -15.11 11.83
N GLU A 39 17.72 -14.13 11.88
CA GLU A 39 18.82 -14.17 12.83
C GLU A 39 18.29 -14.14 14.27
N LEU A 40 18.66 -15.17 15.02
CA LEU A 40 18.14 -15.43 16.35
C LEU A 40 19.22 -15.95 17.29
N GLU A 41 19.01 -15.69 18.57
CA GLU A 41 19.75 -16.30 19.67
C GLU A 41 18.96 -17.50 20.21
N ASP A 42 19.60 -18.66 20.23
CA ASP A 42 19.12 -19.85 20.92
C ASP A 42 19.57 -19.76 22.40
N LEU A 43 18.63 -19.47 23.29
CA LEU A 43 18.92 -19.20 24.70
C LEU A 43 19.35 -20.46 25.45
N ARG A 44 18.95 -21.65 24.96
CA ARG A 44 19.35 -22.93 25.55
C ARG A 44 20.77 -23.31 25.12
N ALA A 45 21.06 -23.19 23.83
CA ALA A 45 22.37 -23.52 23.28
C ALA A 45 23.41 -22.41 23.49
N ARG A 46 22.99 -21.19 23.82
CA ARG A 46 23.81 -19.97 23.90
C ARG A 46 24.58 -19.70 22.61
N THR A 47 23.89 -19.84 21.49
CA THR A 47 24.44 -19.61 20.15
C THR A 47 23.56 -18.64 19.38
N VAL A 48 24.18 -17.90 18.46
CA VAL A 48 23.47 -17.10 17.46
C VAL A 48 23.46 -17.89 16.16
N ARG A 49 22.31 -18.01 15.52
CA ARG A 49 22.15 -18.65 14.22
C ARG A 49 21.28 -17.81 13.30
N GLN A 50 21.48 -17.99 12.00
CA GLN A 50 20.78 -17.23 10.97
C GLN A 50 19.45 -17.87 10.55
N ARG A 51 19.23 -19.14 10.91
CA ARG A 51 18.08 -19.94 10.48
C ARG A 51 17.25 -20.40 11.67
N MET A 52 15.94 -20.42 11.51
CA MET A 52 14.99 -20.97 12.47
C MET A 52 14.77 -22.47 12.23
N ARG A 53 14.57 -23.24 13.30
CA ARG A 53 14.27 -24.68 13.21
C ARG A 53 12.76 -24.88 13.30
N VAL A 54 12.16 -25.24 12.17
CA VAL A 54 10.71 -25.26 11.98
C VAL A 54 10.29 -26.36 11.02
N SER A 55 8.99 -26.69 11.00
CA SER A 55 8.37 -27.42 9.89
C SER A 55 8.27 -26.51 8.67
N ALA A 56 8.98 -26.85 7.59
CA ALA A 56 8.87 -26.12 6.33
C ALA A 56 7.48 -26.30 5.70
N ASN A 57 6.81 -27.44 5.94
CA ASN A 57 5.42 -27.65 5.52
C ASN A 57 4.45 -26.69 6.22
N THR A 58 4.61 -26.44 7.53
CA THR A 58 3.79 -25.45 8.24
C THR A 58 3.97 -24.05 7.64
N LEU A 59 5.21 -23.64 7.39
CA LEU A 59 5.50 -22.34 6.76
C LEU A 59 4.90 -22.25 5.35
N ALA A 60 5.09 -23.29 4.53
CA ALA A 60 4.58 -23.33 3.17
C ALA A 60 3.04 -23.31 3.13
N LEU A 61 2.37 -24.00 4.06
CA LEU A 61 0.92 -23.96 4.21
C LEU A 61 0.42 -22.56 4.58
N TRP A 62 1.07 -21.88 5.51
CA TRP A 62 0.70 -20.51 5.87
C TRP A 62 0.91 -19.53 4.70
N LEU A 63 2.03 -19.65 3.97
CA LEU A 63 2.29 -18.83 2.78
C LEU A 63 1.28 -19.09 1.66
N ALA A 64 0.95 -20.36 1.41
CA ALA A 64 -0.03 -20.73 0.40
C ALA A 64 -1.44 -20.27 0.80
N GLY A 65 -1.88 -20.56 2.02
CA GLY A 65 -3.21 -20.20 2.50
C GLY A 65 -3.47 -18.69 2.48
N ASN A 66 -2.44 -17.89 2.76
CA ASN A 66 -2.55 -16.43 2.76
C ASN A 66 -2.06 -15.78 1.45
N TRP A 67 -1.79 -16.55 0.38
CA TRP A 67 -1.10 -16.03 -0.81
C TRP A 67 -1.79 -14.80 -1.43
N TRP A 68 -3.12 -14.87 -1.62
CA TRP A 68 -3.89 -13.77 -2.21
C TRP A 68 -3.91 -12.52 -1.34
N ARG A 69 -4.09 -12.68 -0.02
CA ARG A 69 -4.09 -11.57 0.95
C ARG A 69 -2.72 -10.94 1.08
N LEU A 70 -1.66 -11.73 1.28
CA LEU A 70 -0.27 -11.27 1.27
C LEU A 70 0.05 -10.47 -0.01
N ARG A 71 -0.45 -10.92 -1.16
CA ARG A 71 -0.17 -10.28 -2.44
C ARG A 71 -0.96 -8.99 -2.68
N TRP A 72 -2.21 -8.90 -2.25
CA TRP A 72 -3.13 -7.84 -2.68
C TRP A 72 -3.77 -7.03 -1.58
N GLU A 73 -3.94 -7.58 -0.38
CA GLU A 73 -4.51 -6.85 0.74
C GLU A 73 -3.51 -5.80 1.23
N ALA A 74 -3.89 -4.53 1.08
CA ALA A 74 -3.08 -3.43 1.54
C ALA A 74 -3.13 -3.34 3.07
N GLU A 75 -2.03 -2.92 3.68
CA GLU A 75 -2.01 -2.71 5.13
C GLU A 75 -3.10 -1.69 5.53
N PRO A 76 -4.01 -2.04 6.46
CA PRO A 76 -5.09 -1.17 6.86
C PRO A 76 -4.56 0.02 7.68
N SER A 77 -5.44 1.01 7.92
CA SER A 77 -5.14 2.09 8.87
C SER A 77 -5.09 1.59 10.31
N HIS A 78 -5.84 0.52 10.61
CA HIS A 78 -5.82 -0.19 11.88
C HIS A 78 -5.73 -1.69 11.61
N ALA A 79 -4.58 -2.27 11.91
CA ALA A 79 -4.35 -3.71 11.76
C ALA A 79 -5.06 -4.46 12.89
N ASP A 80 -6.22 -5.03 12.58
CA ASP A 80 -6.98 -5.89 13.47
C ASP A 80 -6.34 -7.28 13.60
N LEU A 81 -6.97 -8.17 14.38
CA LEU A 81 -6.43 -9.51 14.61
C LEU A 81 -6.44 -10.33 13.32
N ASP A 82 -7.50 -10.25 12.52
CA ASP A 82 -7.66 -11.03 11.30
C ASP A 82 -6.54 -10.73 10.30
N TRP A 83 -6.35 -9.44 9.98
CA TRP A 83 -5.27 -9.01 9.10
C TRP A 83 -3.90 -9.45 9.63
N ARG A 84 -3.66 -9.33 10.94
CA ARG A 84 -2.39 -9.77 11.55
C ARG A 84 -2.17 -11.27 11.41
N MET A 85 -3.21 -12.10 11.46
CA MET A 85 -3.08 -13.55 11.30
C MET A 85 -2.67 -13.95 9.88
N SER A 86 -3.08 -13.18 8.88
CA SER A 86 -2.72 -13.41 7.48
C SER A 86 -1.41 -12.74 7.04
N HIS A 87 -0.98 -11.69 7.75
CA HIS A 87 0.19 -10.89 7.35
C HIS A 87 1.40 -10.98 8.28
N CYS A 88 1.28 -11.58 9.47
CA CYS A 88 2.39 -11.75 10.41
C CYS A 88 2.86 -13.21 10.45
N LEU A 89 4.15 -13.45 10.19
CA LEU A 89 4.73 -14.79 10.26
C LEU A 89 4.58 -15.44 11.64
N ALA A 90 4.44 -14.64 12.70
CA ALA A 90 4.13 -15.12 14.05
C ALA A 90 2.87 -16.01 14.13
N ALA A 91 1.95 -15.86 13.17
CA ALA A 91 0.69 -16.57 13.08
C ALA A 91 0.77 -17.93 12.35
N ALA A 92 1.93 -18.32 11.80
CA ALA A 92 2.06 -19.58 11.04
C ALA A 92 1.79 -20.85 11.86
N GLY A 93 1.85 -20.79 13.19
CA GLY A 93 1.38 -21.86 14.07
C GLY A 93 2.33 -23.07 14.17
N GLY A 94 1.79 -24.28 14.27
CA GLY A 94 2.58 -25.53 14.36
C GLY A 94 3.42 -25.69 15.64
N GLY A 95 3.19 -24.86 16.67
CA GLY A 95 3.95 -24.92 17.93
C GLY A 95 5.39 -24.40 17.83
N HIS A 96 5.77 -23.78 16.72
CA HIS A 96 7.07 -23.17 16.53
C HIS A 96 7.11 -21.72 17.02
N VAL A 97 8.31 -21.22 17.32
CA VAL A 97 8.54 -19.81 17.64
C VAL A 97 8.96 -19.10 16.36
N TRP A 98 8.02 -18.39 15.75
CA TRP A 98 8.20 -17.64 14.52
C TRP A 98 8.62 -16.18 14.79
N PRO A 99 9.30 -15.50 13.85
CA PRO A 99 9.65 -14.08 14.03
C PRO A 99 8.42 -13.18 13.93
N ASN A 100 8.49 -12.02 14.58
CA ASN A 100 7.50 -10.94 14.43
C ASN A 100 7.77 -10.16 13.13
N LEU A 101 7.60 -10.86 11.99
CA LEU A 101 7.82 -10.35 10.64
C LEU A 101 6.48 -10.14 9.95
N PHE A 102 6.19 -8.89 9.58
CA PHE A 102 5.03 -8.51 8.80
C PHE A 102 5.35 -8.41 7.31
N PHE A 103 4.41 -8.86 6.49
CA PHE A 103 4.39 -8.72 5.03
C PHE A 103 3.29 -7.74 4.63
N CYS A 104 3.65 -6.52 4.27
CA CYS A 104 2.70 -5.46 3.92
C CYS A 104 2.82 -5.08 2.44
N GLY A 105 1.90 -5.59 1.61
CA GLY A 105 1.85 -5.29 0.19
C GLY A 105 1.20 -3.93 -0.12
N ASP A 106 1.60 -3.30 -1.23
CA ASP A 106 0.89 -2.14 -1.80
C ASP A 106 0.40 -2.34 -3.24
N GLY A 107 0.59 -3.55 -3.77
CA GLY A 107 0.24 -3.94 -5.13
C GLY A 107 1.44 -4.11 -6.06
N GLU A 108 2.55 -3.39 -5.83
CA GLU A 108 3.78 -3.46 -6.65
C GLU A 108 5.04 -3.80 -5.85
N THR A 109 5.03 -3.50 -4.55
CA THR A 109 6.13 -3.78 -3.63
C THR A 109 5.62 -4.45 -2.36
N MET A 110 6.50 -5.20 -1.71
CA MET A 110 6.26 -5.80 -0.40
C MET A 110 7.14 -5.10 0.62
N HIS A 111 6.53 -4.54 1.66
CA HIS A 111 7.24 -4.03 2.83
C HIS A 111 7.37 -5.17 3.85
N LEU A 112 8.60 -5.53 4.15
CA LEU A 112 8.97 -6.43 5.24
C LEU A 112 9.29 -5.61 6.48
N ASP A 113 8.50 -5.76 7.54
CA ASP A 113 8.71 -5.10 8.83
C ASP A 113 8.92 -6.15 9.93
N LEU A 114 10.18 -6.30 10.34
CA LEU A 114 10.62 -7.20 11.40
C LEU A 114 10.89 -6.41 12.67
N LYS A 115 10.33 -6.88 13.79
CA LYS A 115 10.63 -6.35 15.13
C LYS A 115 11.46 -7.31 15.95
N VAL A 116 12.33 -6.74 16.79
CA VAL A 116 13.08 -7.49 17.79
C VAL A 116 12.10 -8.18 18.74
N THR A 117 12.47 -9.36 19.22
CA THR A 117 11.69 -10.01 20.27
C THR A 117 11.91 -9.30 21.62
N GLU A 118 10.91 -8.53 22.06
CA GLU A 118 11.00 -7.60 23.21
C GLU A 118 10.92 -8.23 24.61
N HIS A 119 10.81 -9.56 24.72
CA HIS A 119 10.99 -10.43 25.91
C HIS A 119 9.78 -11.36 26.15
N PHE A 120 10.02 -12.67 26.03
CA PHE A 120 9.09 -13.73 26.39
C PHE A 120 9.87 -14.97 26.85
N ASN A 121 9.23 -15.87 27.62
CA ASN A 121 9.80 -17.14 28.08
C ASN A 121 9.98 -18.20 26.95
N PHE A 122 10.34 -17.76 25.75
CA PHE A 122 10.60 -18.65 24.62
C PHE A 122 12.08 -19.08 24.60
N PRO A 123 12.38 -20.27 24.05
CA PRO A 123 13.76 -20.77 23.97
C PRO A 123 14.64 -20.01 22.95
N VAL A 124 14.05 -19.14 22.13
CA VAL A 124 14.74 -18.37 21.09
C VAL A 124 14.33 -16.90 21.11
N ARG A 125 15.23 -16.01 20.69
CA ARG A 125 15.01 -14.56 20.59
C ARG A 125 15.48 -14.05 19.22
N TYR A 126 14.59 -13.46 18.43
CA TYR A 126 14.97 -12.80 17.17
C TYR A 126 15.60 -11.44 17.44
N LEU A 127 16.73 -11.18 16.80
CA LEU A 127 17.68 -10.12 17.22
C LEU A 127 17.58 -8.83 16.41
N ARG A 128 16.86 -8.84 15.28
CA ARG A 128 16.91 -7.76 14.30
C ARG A 128 15.64 -6.91 14.33
N ASP A 129 15.80 -5.60 14.18
CA ASP A 129 14.75 -4.67 13.75
C ASP A 129 15.07 -4.27 12.30
N VAL A 130 14.20 -4.62 11.37
CA VAL A 130 14.45 -4.42 9.94
C VAL A 130 13.17 -3.97 9.25
N SER A 131 13.24 -2.83 8.57
CA SER A 131 12.23 -2.34 7.65
C SER A 131 12.83 -2.31 6.24
N ARG A 132 12.32 -3.12 5.32
CA ARG A 132 12.81 -3.22 3.92
C ARG A 132 11.67 -3.28 2.92
N MET A 133 11.85 -2.63 1.77
CA MET A 133 10.96 -2.74 0.62
C MET A 133 11.60 -3.66 -0.41
N ILE A 134 10.86 -4.64 -0.91
CA ILE A 134 11.30 -5.52 -2.00
C ILE A 134 10.31 -5.44 -3.17
N PRO A 135 10.76 -5.67 -4.42
CA PRO A 135 9.85 -5.85 -5.55
C PRO A 135 8.88 -7.01 -5.30
N ILE A 136 7.60 -6.85 -5.64
CA ILE A 136 6.61 -7.90 -5.39
C ILE A 136 6.90 -9.19 -6.16
N VAL A 137 7.54 -9.07 -7.33
CA VAL A 137 7.96 -10.21 -8.16
C VAL A 137 9.04 -11.06 -7.49
N ASP A 138 9.90 -10.44 -6.67
CA ASP A 138 10.94 -11.16 -5.92
C ASP A 138 10.30 -11.93 -4.75
N PHE A 139 9.27 -11.37 -4.12
CA PHE A 139 8.44 -12.06 -3.13
C PHE A 139 7.72 -13.27 -3.75
N GLU A 140 6.96 -13.06 -4.84
CA GLU A 140 6.21 -14.12 -5.53
C GLU A 140 7.13 -15.28 -5.93
N SER A 141 8.21 -14.98 -6.65
CA SER A 141 9.12 -16.02 -7.13
C SER A 141 9.82 -16.79 -6.01
N SER A 142 10.17 -16.13 -4.90
CA SER A 142 10.82 -16.79 -3.76
C SER A 142 9.86 -17.67 -2.98
N VAL A 143 8.62 -17.22 -2.79
CA VAL A 143 7.57 -18.01 -2.14
C VAL A 143 7.21 -19.22 -3.00
N ASP A 144 7.05 -19.04 -4.31
CA ASP A 144 6.78 -20.12 -5.26
C ASP A 144 7.88 -21.21 -5.17
N GLN A 145 9.15 -20.82 -5.28
CA GLN A 145 10.29 -21.75 -5.21
C GLN A 145 10.38 -22.49 -3.87
N PHE A 146 10.10 -21.79 -2.76
CA PHE A 146 10.10 -22.39 -1.44
C PHE A 146 8.99 -23.46 -1.31
N ILE A 147 7.75 -23.12 -1.70
CA ILE A 147 6.61 -24.04 -1.66
C ILE A 147 6.86 -25.27 -2.55
N GLU A 148 7.36 -25.05 -3.78
CA GLU A 148 7.67 -26.14 -4.71
C GLU A 148 8.76 -27.08 -4.15
N SER A 149 9.76 -26.55 -3.45
CA SER A 149 10.80 -27.35 -2.81
C SER A 149 10.26 -28.21 -1.67
N VAL A 150 9.32 -27.68 -0.88
CA VAL A 150 8.64 -28.42 0.19
C VAL A 150 7.74 -29.50 -0.40
N ILE A 151 7.01 -29.21 -1.47
CA ILE A 151 6.20 -30.20 -2.20
C ILE A 151 7.06 -31.34 -2.73
N ALA A 152 8.19 -31.03 -3.38
CA ALA A 152 9.10 -32.05 -3.89
C ALA A 152 9.63 -32.95 -2.76
N ARG A 153 9.86 -32.40 -1.56
CA ARG A 153 10.27 -33.17 -0.38
C ARG A 153 9.17 -34.09 0.14
N LEU A 154 7.93 -33.63 0.18
CA LEU A 154 6.76 -34.44 0.57
C LEU A 154 6.56 -35.61 -0.41
N GLU A 155 6.60 -35.35 -1.72
CA GLU A 155 6.45 -36.37 -2.76
C GLU A 155 7.58 -37.40 -2.72
N ALA A 156 8.84 -36.96 -2.54
CA ALA A 156 9.98 -37.86 -2.37
C ALA A 156 9.87 -38.75 -1.11
N SER A 157 9.11 -38.31 -0.11
CA SER A 157 8.82 -39.06 1.12
C SER A 157 7.55 -39.91 1.01
N GLY A 158 6.91 -39.96 -0.16
CA GLY A 158 5.70 -40.73 -0.43
C GLY A 158 4.39 -40.07 0.02
N LEU A 159 4.43 -38.81 0.45
CA LEU A 159 3.29 -38.04 0.97
C LEU A 159 2.60 -37.22 -0.13
N CYS A 160 2.22 -37.88 -1.23
CA CYS A 160 1.69 -37.22 -2.43
C CYS A 160 0.29 -36.60 -2.27
N ASN A 161 -0.38 -36.85 -1.13
CA ASN A 161 -1.73 -36.35 -0.82
C ASN A 161 -1.71 -35.28 0.29
N ALA A 162 -0.54 -34.72 0.62
CA ALA A 162 -0.42 -33.67 1.64
C ALA A 162 -1.25 -32.44 1.26
N ALA A 163 -1.88 -31.79 2.25
CA ALA A 163 -2.77 -30.65 2.04
C ALA A 163 -2.12 -29.51 1.23
N LEU A 164 -0.82 -29.27 1.44
CA LEU A 164 -0.04 -28.28 0.71
C LEU A 164 -0.06 -28.49 -0.79
N ILE A 165 0.01 -29.75 -1.25
CA ILE A 165 0.05 -30.10 -2.67
C ILE A 165 -1.28 -29.75 -3.34
N THR A 166 -2.40 -30.06 -2.68
CA THR A 166 -3.74 -29.74 -3.17
C THR A 166 -3.94 -28.22 -3.23
N LEU A 167 -3.67 -27.54 -2.11
CA LEU A 167 -3.82 -26.09 -2.00
C LEU A 167 -2.96 -25.33 -3.03
N TRP A 168 -1.71 -25.75 -3.22
CA TRP A 168 -0.83 -25.11 -4.18
C TRP A 168 -1.30 -25.29 -5.62
N ARG A 169 -1.85 -26.45 -5.98
CA ARG A 169 -2.45 -26.67 -7.30
C ARG A 169 -3.66 -25.76 -7.54
N GLU A 170 -4.49 -25.56 -6.52
CA GLU A 170 -5.64 -24.65 -6.58
C GLU A 170 -5.18 -23.21 -6.82
N ILE A 171 -4.25 -22.71 -6.00
CA ILE A 171 -3.68 -21.36 -6.16
C ILE A 171 -3.05 -21.17 -7.53
N GLN A 172 -2.29 -22.16 -8.02
CA GLN A 172 -1.70 -22.10 -9.35
C GLN A 172 -2.78 -22.05 -10.44
N HIS A 173 -3.84 -22.84 -10.33
CA HIS A 173 -4.95 -22.80 -11.28
C HIS A 173 -5.65 -21.43 -11.29
N GLU A 174 -5.92 -20.87 -10.12
CA GLU A 174 -6.53 -19.55 -9.97
C GLU A 174 -5.65 -18.45 -10.57
N ARG A 175 -4.34 -18.46 -10.27
CA ARG A 175 -3.36 -17.49 -10.79
C ARG A 175 -3.25 -17.54 -12.31
N HIS A 176 -3.31 -18.74 -12.91
CA HIS A 176 -3.24 -18.92 -14.36
C HIS A 176 -4.55 -18.63 -15.08
N THR A 177 -5.66 -18.47 -14.35
CA THR A 177 -6.99 -18.22 -14.93
C THR A 177 -7.38 -16.76 -14.68
N PRO A 178 -7.36 -15.88 -15.70
CA PRO A 178 -7.53 -14.42 -15.50
C PRO A 178 -8.80 -14.00 -14.77
N ALA A 179 -9.91 -14.73 -14.98
CA ALA A 179 -11.18 -14.47 -14.29
C ALA A 179 -11.11 -14.84 -12.80
N LEU A 180 -10.54 -16.00 -12.46
CA LEU A 180 -10.36 -16.43 -11.07
C LEU A 180 -9.35 -15.53 -10.36
N ALA A 181 -8.23 -15.20 -11.00
CA ALA A 181 -7.26 -14.26 -10.44
C ALA A 181 -7.88 -12.88 -10.16
N ALA A 182 -8.76 -12.40 -11.05
CA ALA A 182 -9.50 -11.16 -10.83
C ALA A 182 -10.45 -11.25 -9.63
N TYR A 183 -11.15 -12.38 -9.50
CA TYR A 183 -12.05 -12.66 -8.39
C TYR A 183 -11.30 -12.72 -7.06
N ARG A 184 -10.28 -13.58 -6.95
CA ARG A 184 -9.45 -13.74 -5.74
C ARG A 184 -8.74 -12.46 -5.31
N LYS A 185 -8.26 -11.68 -6.29
CA LYS A 185 -7.70 -10.35 -6.00
C LYS A 185 -8.73 -9.44 -5.34
N LEU A 186 -9.97 -9.42 -5.82
CA LEU A 186 -11.03 -8.59 -5.23
C LEU A 186 -11.39 -9.08 -3.83
N GLU A 187 -11.47 -10.39 -3.58
CA GLU A 187 -11.66 -10.93 -2.22
C GLU A 187 -10.57 -10.46 -1.26
N ALA A 188 -9.31 -10.60 -1.66
CA ALA A 188 -8.17 -10.15 -0.85
C ALA A 188 -8.19 -8.64 -0.61
N LEU A 189 -8.56 -7.81 -1.60
CA LEU A 189 -8.68 -6.37 -1.42
C LEU A 189 -9.82 -5.99 -0.44
N LEU A 190 -10.85 -6.82 -0.33
CA LEU A 190 -11.93 -6.66 0.65
C LEU A 190 -11.55 -7.16 2.05
N GLY A 191 -10.43 -7.89 2.17
CA GLY A 191 -9.97 -8.52 3.41
C GLY A 191 -10.55 -9.90 3.68
N PHE A 192 -11.06 -10.59 2.65
CA PHE A 192 -11.55 -11.97 2.77
C PHE A 192 -10.47 -12.98 2.38
N ASP A 193 -10.47 -14.13 3.06
CA ASP A 193 -9.80 -15.32 2.55
C ASP A 193 -10.52 -15.83 1.29
N ALA A 194 -9.83 -16.68 0.51
CA ALA A 194 -10.42 -17.28 -0.68
C ALA A 194 -11.70 -18.05 -0.33
N ASP A 195 -12.77 -17.83 -1.09
CA ASP A 195 -14.10 -18.47 -0.96
C ASP A 195 -14.94 -18.00 0.24
N GLU A 196 -14.48 -17.02 1.02
CA GLU A 196 -15.27 -16.46 2.11
C GLU A 196 -16.18 -15.31 1.68
N CYS A 197 -15.86 -14.64 0.58
CA CYS A 197 -16.66 -13.52 0.11
C CYS A 197 -17.96 -14.02 -0.55
N SER A 198 -19.10 -13.42 -0.21
CA SER A 198 -20.38 -13.82 -0.79
C SER A 198 -20.42 -13.56 -2.30
N GLU A 199 -20.95 -14.50 -3.08
CA GLU A 199 -21.15 -14.37 -4.54
C GLU A 199 -21.92 -13.08 -4.88
N SER A 200 -22.95 -12.75 -4.10
CA SER A 200 -23.79 -11.55 -4.33
C SER A 200 -23.02 -10.23 -4.20
N LEU A 201 -22.00 -10.17 -3.34
CA LEU A 201 -21.14 -9.00 -3.20
C LEU A 201 -20.20 -8.90 -4.40
N MET A 202 -19.64 -10.03 -4.82
CA MET A 202 -18.72 -10.11 -5.96
C MET A 202 -19.40 -9.75 -7.29
N GLU A 203 -20.62 -10.25 -7.53
CA GLU A 203 -21.42 -9.88 -8.70
C GLU A 203 -21.68 -8.36 -8.77
N LYS A 204 -21.99 -7.74 -7.63
CA LYS A 204 -22.18 -6.27 -7.57
C LYS A 204 -20.88 -5.53 -7.87
N LEU A 205 -19.75 -5.97 -7.33
CA LEU A 205 -18.45 -5.35 -7.59
C LEU A 205 -18.01 -5.51 -9.05
N ASP A 206 -18.34 -6.63 -9.70
CA ASP A 206 -18.07 -6.83 -11.12
C ASP A 206 -18.93 -5.90 -12.00
N ASP A 207 -20.23 -5.78 -11.72
CA ASP A 207 -21.12 -4.82 -12.41
C ASP A 207 -20.63 -3.37 -12.24
N LEU A 208 -20.24 -2.98 -11.01
CA LEU A 208 -19.65 -1.68 -10.74
C LEU A 208 -18.31 -1.50 -11.47
N SER A 209 -17.50 -2.56 -11.60
CA SER A 209 -16.23 -2.52 -12.34
C SER A 209 -16.45 -2.24 -13.83
N GLY A 210 -17.48 -2.82 -14.44
CA GLY A 210 -17.88 -2.52 -15.81
C GLY A 210 -18.36 -1.07 -16.00
N LYS A 211 -19.03 -0.49 -15.00
CA LYS A 211 -19.60 0.86 -15.07
C LYS A 211 -18.61 1.97 -14.77
N HIS A 212 -17.79 1.79 -13.74
CA HIS A 212 -16.93 2.81 -13.14
C HIS A 212 -15.43 2.56 -13.35
N GLY A 213 -15.08 1.42 -13.93
CA GLY A 213 -13.70 1.02 -14.19
C GLY A 213 -13.13 0.17 -13.05
N ARG A 214 -12.49 -0.93 -13.43
CA ARG A 214 -11.98 -1.94 -12.50
C ARG A 214 -10.97 -1.38 -11.50
N GLY A 215 -10.04 -0.53 -11.94
CA GLY A 215 -9.04 0.04 -11.05
C GLY A 215 -9.68 0.91 -9.97
N ALA A 216 -10.79 1.58 -10.27
CA ALA A 216 -11.53 2.36 -9.28
C ALA A 216 -12.22 1.48 -8.23
N ILE A 217 -12.78 0.33 -8.63
CA ILE A 217 -13.41 -0.62 -7.70
C ILE A 217 -12.37 -1.26 -6.80
N GLU A 218 -11.22 -1.65 -7.35
CA GLU A 218 -10.11 -2.22 -6.58
C GLU A 218 -9.64 -1.24 -5.48
N GLU A 219 -9.59 0.06 -5.76
CA GLU A 219 -9.26 1.08 -4.75
C GLU A 219 -10.32 1.26 -3.67
N MET A 220 -11.60 1.12 -4.03
CA MET A 220 -12.70 1.18 -3.06
C MET A 220 -12.71 -0.06 -2.17
N ALA A 221 -12.48 -1.24 -2.74
CA ALA A 221 -12.31 -2.48 -1.99
C ALA A 221 -11.17 -2.35 -0.98
N ALA A 222 -9.97 -1.97 -1.44
CA ALA A 222 -8.79 -1.81 -0.57
C ALA A 222 -8.97 -0.79 0.57
N ALA A 223 -9.84 0.20 0.39
CA ALA A 223 -10.05 1.27 1.35
C ALA A 223 -11.19 1.01 2.34
N CYS A 224 -12.27 0.38 1.86
CA CYS A 224 -13.53 0.27 2.59
C CYS A 224 -13.84 -1.17 3.00
N GLY A 225 -13.05 -2.15 2.55
CA GLY A 225 -13.31 -3.56 2.78
C GLY A 225 -14.73 -3.94 2.32
N PRO A 226 -15.48 -4.70 3.12
CA PRO A 226 -16.85 -5.12 2.80
C PRO A 226 -17.83 -3.97 2.50
N ASP A 227 -17.57 -2.75 3.00
CA ASP A 227 -18.42 -1.58 2.81
C ASP A 227 -18.19 -0.86 1.47
N ALA A 228 -17.32 -1.38 0.58
CA ALA A 228 -16.96 -0.75 -0.68
C ALA A 228 -18.17 -0.40 -1.57
N VAL A 229 -19.13 -1.33 -1.69
CA VAL A 229 -20.36 -1.12 -2.47
C VAL A 229 -21.20 0.01 -1.85
N ALA A 230 -21.45 -0.04 -0.55
CA ALA A 230 -22.26 0.97 0.14
C ALA A 230 -21.65 2.37 0.04
N ASN A 231 -20.33 2.48 0.19
CA ASN A 231 -19.61 3.75 0.04
C ASN A 231 -19.64 4.28 -1.39
N MET A 232 -19.51 3.39 -2.38
CA MET A 232 -19.64 3.78 -3.79
C MET A 232 -21.05 4.24 -4.12
N ASP A 233 -22.08 3.51 -3.70
CA ASP A 233 -23.47 3.86 -3.91
C ASP A 233 -23.80 5.22 -3.30
N ALA A 234 -23.32 5.49 -2.07
CA ALA A 234 -23.48 6.79 -1.43
C ALA A 234 -22.80 7.91 -2.23
N LEU A 235 -21.60 7.68 -2.76
CA LEU A 235 -20.88 8.66 -3.58
C LEU A 235 -21.56 8.91 -4.93
N VAL A 236 -22.12 7.87 -5.55
CA VAL A 236 -22.82 8.00 -6.84
C VAL A 236 -24.19 8.65 -6.66
N ALA A 237 -24.97 8.25 -5.65
CA ALA A 237 -26.33 8.72 -5.43
C ALA A 237 -26.39 10.12 -4.82
N HIS A 238 -25.48 10.44 -3.89
CA HIS A 238 -25.50 11.70 -3.16
C HIS A 238 -24.33 12.62 -3.52
N GLY A 239 -23.16 12.06 -3.82
CA GLY A 239 -21.98 12.86 -4.14
C GLY A 239 -21.96 13.41 -5.55
N LYS A 240 -22.15 12.54 -6.55
CA LYS A 240 -22.08 12.91 -7.98
C LYS A 240 -23.05 14.05 -8.37
N PRO A 241 -24.31 14.11 -7.89
CA PRO A 241 -25.21 15.23 -8.21
C PRO A 241 -24.75 16.59 -7.67
N LEU A 242 -23.93 16.60 -6.62
CA LEU A 242 -23.39 17.80 -5.99
C LEU A 242 -21.99 18.16 -6.54
N ALA A 243 -21.39 17.25 -7.32
CA ALA A 243 -20.04 17.39 -7.81
C ALA A 243 -19.91 18.58 -8.77
N GLN A 244 -18.85 19.35 -8.60
CA GLN A 244 -18.58 20.56 -9.37
C GLN A 244 -17.61 20.25 -10.51
N PRO A 245 -17.87 20.72 -11.74
CA PRO A 245 -16.96 20.52 -12.85
C PRO A 245 -15.68 21.32 -12.65
N ILE A 246 -14.55 20.71 -12.98
CA ILE A 246 -13.25 21.36 -13.11
C ILE A 246 -12.64 20.99 -14.48
N THR A 247 -11.73 21.83 -14.95
CA THR A 247 -10.91 21.56 -16.15
C THR A 247 -9.45 21.45 -15.72
N ILE A 248 -8.75 20.43 -16.17
CA ILE A 248 -7.34 20.18 -15.83
C ILE A 248 -6.49 20.54 -17.06
N PRO A 249 -5.79 21.69 -17.06
CA PRO A 249 -5.03 22.12 -18.22
C PRO A 249 -3.90 21.14 -18.55
N ALA A 250 -3.65 20.96 -19.85
CA ALA A 250 -2.57 20.11 -20.38
C ALA A 250 -2.62 18.64 -19.92
N SER A 251 -3.80 18.12 -19.55
CA SER A 251 -3.94 16.77 -18.98
C SER A 251 -3.32 15.69 -19.88
N ALA A 252 -3.61 15.72 -21.19
CA ALA A 252 -3.09 14.75 -22.15
C ALA A 252 -1.55 14.75 -22.18
N LYS A 253 -0.94 15.94 -22.22
CA LYS A 253 0.52 16.11 -22.26
C LYS A 253 1.18 15.61 -20.97
N ILE A 254 0.60 15.91 -19.82
CA ILE A 254 1.08 15.45 -18.50
C ILE A 254 0.98 13.92 -18.41
N ARG A 255 -0.14 13.34 -18.84
CA ARG A 255 -0.34 11.87 -18.85
C ARG A 255 0.65 11.15 -19.75
N THR A 256 0.91 11.67 -20.95
CA THR A 256 1.92 11.10 -21.86
C THR A 256 3.32 11.18 -21.25
N GLY A 257 3.68 12.30 -20.61
CA GLY A 257 4.96 12.46 -19.90
C GLY A 257 5.12 11.45 -18.76
N MET A 258 4.08 11.26 -17.95
CA MET A 258 4.04 10.27 -16.87
C MET A 258 4.29 8.85 -17.40
N GLN A 259 3.57 8.43 -18.45
CA GLN A 259 3.72 7.10 -19.04
C GLN A 259 5.13 6.84 -19.58
N HIS A 260 5.80 7.88 -20.09
CA HIS A 260 7.19 7.78 -20.54
C HIS A 260 8.15 7.58 -19.36
N ASN A 261 7.98 8.35 -18.28
CA ASN A 261 8.83 8.25 -17.09
C ASN A 261 8.65 6.91 -16.37
N HIS A 262 7.40 6.44 -16.24
CA HIS A 262 7.08 5.17 -15.60
C HIS A 262 7.72 3.96 -16.32
N LYS A 263 7.81 3.99 -17.66
CA LYS A 263 8.40 2.89 -18.44
C LYS A 263 9.93 2.89 -18.48
N LYS A 264 10.56 4.06 -18.37
CA LYS A 264 11.98 4.23 -18.68
C LYS A 264 12.88 4.16 -17.46
N LEU A 265 12.33 4.45 -16.28
CA LEU A 265 13.10 4.57 -15.05
C LEU A 265 12.46 3.62 -14.03
N GLU A 266 13.26 2.78 -13.36
CA GLU A 266 12.84 1.94 -12.21
C GLU A 266 12.55 2.84 -10.98
N LEU A 267 11.69 3.85 -11.16
CA LEU A 267 11.36 4.83 -10.14
C LEU A 267 10.27 4.29 -9.22
N GLN A 268 10.39 4.66 -7.95
CA GLN A 268 9.35 4.47 -6.96
C GLN A 268 8.14 5.37 -7.28
N PRO A 269 6.92 4.98 -6.87
CA PRO A 269 5.70 5.74 -7.16
C PRO A 269 5.77 7.22 -6.77
N TRP A 270 6.40 7.54 -5.63
CA TRP A 270 6.55 8.92 -5.18
C TRP A 270 7.51 9.74 -6.05
N GLN A 271 8.53 9.13 -6.66
CA GLN A 271 9.45 9.82 -7.57
C GLN A 271 8.75 10.16 -8.88
N ILE A 272 7.88 9.27 -9.36
CA ILE A 272 7.04 9.52 -10.52
C ILE A 272 6.06 10.66 -10.18
N ALA A 273 5.45 10.62 -9.00
CA ALA A 273 4.55 11.67 -8.55
C ALA A 273 5.23 13.04 -8.46
N ASP A 274 6.45 13.12 -7.90
CA ASP A 274 7.29 14.33 -7.86
C ASP A 274 7.56 14.87 -9.27
N ALA A 275 7.95 14.00 -10.21
CA ALA A 275 8.20 14.39 -11.60
C ALA A 275 6.93 14.91 -12.30
N VAL A 276 5.79 14.25 -12.07
CA VAL A 276 4.50 14.67 -12.63
C VAL A 276 4.03 15.99 -12.02
N ALA A 277 4.25 16.22 -10.73
CA ALA A 277 3.96 17.51 -10.08
C ALA A 277 4.84 18.62 -10.66
N LYS A 278 6.15 18.40 -10.84
CA LYS A 278 7.06 19.35 -11.50
C LYS A 278 6.62 19.67 -12.93
N GLN A 279 6.21 18.66 -13.70
CA GLN A 279 5.65 18.85 -15.03
C GLN A 279 4.36 19.68 -14.98
N ALA A 280 3.42 19.35 -14.09
CA ALA A 280 2.17 20.10 -13.93
C ALA A 280 2.43 21.58 -13.61
N ARG A 281 3.35 21.87 -12.68
CA ARG A 281 3.75 23.25 -12.36
C ARG A 281 4.28 23.98 -13.59
N SER A 282 5.15 23.35 -14.38
CA SER A 282 5.66 23.93 -15.61
C SER A 282 4.56 24.21 -16.64
N GLU A 283 3.63 23.27 -16.86
CA GLU A 283 2.54 23.45 -17.83
C GLU A 283 1.52 24.50 -17.36
N TRP A 284 1.35 24.66 -16.05
CA TRP A 284 0.45 25.64 -15.45
C TRP A 284 1.11 26.99 -15.17
N SER A 285 2.35 27.19 -15.67
CA SER A 285 3.12 28.44 -15.50
C SER A 285 3.30 28.85 -14.04
N LEU A 286 3.44 27.86 -13.16
CA LEU A 286 3.78 28.06 -11.74
C LEU A 286 5.29 28.07 -11.56
N ALA A 287 5.80 28.98 -10.72
CA ALA A 287 7.18 28.92 -10.27
C ALA A 287 7.47 27.54 -9.64
N PRO A 288 8.66 26.94 -9.77
CA PRO A 288 8.88 25.56 -9.34
C PRO A 288 8.74 25.34 -7.82
N ASP A 289 9.17 26.31 -7.02
CA ASP A 289 9.38 26.14 -5.57
C ASP A 289 8.50 27.05 -4.70
N GLU A 290 7.61 27.83 -5.31
CA GLU A 290 6.76 28.79 -4.58
C GLU A 290 5.42 28.19 -4.13
N PRO A 291 4.82 28.71 -3.06
CA PRO A 291 3.47 28.32 -2.67
C PRO A 291 2.44 28.73 -3.74
N ILE A 292 1.38 27.94 -3.89
CA ILE A 292 0.21 28.27 -4.71
C ILE A 292 -0.88 28.77 -3.76
N SER A 293 -1.53 29.90 -4.03
CA SER A 293 -2.69 30.33 -3.21
C SER A 293 -3.95 29.53 -3.57
N ALA A 294 -4.96 29.50 -2.67
CA ALA A 294 -6.24 28.84 -2.95
C ALA A 294 -6.92 29.44 -4.20
N GLN A 295 -6.95 30.77 -4.30
CA GLN A 295 -7.47 31.50 -5.45
C GLN A 295 -6.75 31.13 -6.76
N ALA A 296 -5.40 31.11 -6.75
CA ALA A 296 -4.63 30.75 -7.93
C ALA A 296 -4.89 29.29 -8.33
N PHE A 297 -4.93 28.37 -7.36
CA PHE A 297 -5.17 26.96 -7.63
C PHE A 297 -6.56 26.72 -8.21
N ALA A 298 -7.60 27.36 -7.66
CA ALA A 298 -8.96 27.31 -8.19
C ALA A 298 -9.03 27.89 -9.61
N GLY A 299 -8.35 29.00 -9.87
CA GLY A 299 -8.26 29.62 -11.20
C GLY A 299 -7.63 28.71 -12.25
N ILE A 300 -6.55 28.00 -11.90
CA ILE A 300 -5.88 27.04 -12.82
C ILE A 300 -6.85 25.96 -13.29
N VAL A 301 -7.70 25.46 -12.39
CA VAL A 301 -8.63 24.37 -12.71
C VAL A 301 -10.04 24.81 -13.08
N ALA A 302 -10.23 26.12 -13.31
CA ALA A 302 -11.52 26.75 -13.60
C ALA A 302 -12.63 26.39 -12.60
N MET A 303 -12.27 26.34 -11.31
CA MET A 303 -13.16 26.03 -10.20
C MET A 303 -13.56 27.30 -9.44
N ASP A 304 -14.76 27.30 -8.84
CA ASP A 304 -15.15 28.32 -7.87
C ASP A 304 -14.24 28.27 -6.62
N PRO A 305 -13.50 29.36 -6.29
CA PRO A 305 -12.61 29.41 -5.13
C PRO A 305 -13.32 29.16 -3.80
N THR A 306 -14.62 29.47 -3.70
CA THR A 306 -15.39 29.27 -2.47
C THR A 306 -15.47 27.80 -2.05
N LEU A 307 -15.28 26.86 -2.98
CA LEU A 307 -15.21 25.42 -2.67
C LEU A 307 -13.95 25.05 -1.88
N LEU A 308 -12.89 25.86 -1.93
CA LEU A 308 -11.70 25.68 -1.12
C LEU A 308 -11.78 26.47 0.19
N GLU A 309 -12.45 27.61 0.19
CA GLU A 309 -12.41 28.58 1.29
C GLU A 309 -13.61 28.48 2.25
N SER A 310 -14.81 28.21 1.74
CA SER A 310 -16.05 28.22 2.53
C SER A 310 -16.27 26.92 3.32
N GLN A 311 -16.74 27.05 4.56
CA GLN A 311 -17.21 25.92 5.36
C GLN A 311 -18.62 25.47 4.97
N ASP A 312 -19.40 26.29 4.27
CA ASP A 312 -20.75 25.93 3.81
C ASP A 312 -20.73 24.96 2.62
N ALA A 313 -19.56 24.75 2.00
CA ALA A 313 -19.33 23.82 0.90
C ALA A 313 -19.08 22.35 1.37
N ILE A 314 -19.40 22.02 2.64
CA ILE A 314 -19.20 20.67 3.17
C ILE A 314 -20.30 19.73 2.65
N HIS A 315 -19.88 18.68 1.96
CA HIS A 315 -20.74 17.55 1.66
C HIS A 315 -20.45 16.38 2.59
N HIS A 316 -21.50 15.78 3.15
CA HIS A 316 -21.40 14.57 3.96
C HIS A 316 -21.30 13.34 3.04
N THR A 317 -20.16 13.19 2.38
CA THR A 317 -19.81 11.98 1.63
C THR A 317 -18.75 11.17 2.35
N PRO A 318 -18.64 9.87 2.07
CA PRO A 318 -17.60 9.02 2.69
C PRO A 318 -16.17 9.51 2.46
N MET A 319 -15.93 10.13 1.30
CA MET A 319 -14.62 10.63 0.90
C MET A 319 -14.75 11.68 -0.21
N SER A 320 -13.65 12.37 -0.47
CA SER A 320 -13.45 13.17 -1.68
C SER A 320 -13.28 12.26 -2.89
N ALA A 321 -13.90 12.61 -4.01
CA ALA A 321 -13.83 11.81 -5.24
C ALA A 321 -13.94 12.66 -6.50
N GLY A 322 -13.33 12.17 -7.59
CA GLY A 322 -13.53 12.65 -8.94
C GLY A 322 -14.39 11.71 -9.79
N PHE A 323 -15.15 12.28 -10.71
CA PHE A 323 -15.99 11.58 -11.68
C PHE A 323 -15.61 12.03 -13.08
N ARG A 324 -15.15 11.09 -13.93
CA ARG A 324 -14.89 11.37 -15.35
C ARG A 324 -16.18 11.21 -16.14
N ASN A 325 -16.51 12.23 -16.92
CA ASN A 325 -17.53 12.13 -17.94
C ASN A 325 -16.79 11.72 -19.22
N GLY A 326 -16.95 10.48 -19.67
CA GLY A 326 -16.11 9.80 -20.68
C GLY A 326 -15.98 10.44 -22.08
N GLU A 327 -16.40 11.69 -22.24
CA GLU A 327 -16.38 12.50 -23.47
C GLU A 327 -15.25 13.55 -23.48
N ALA A 328 -14.85 14.08 -22.33
CA ALA A 328 -13.84 15.13 -22.22
C ALA A 328 -12.65 14.68 -21.37
N HIS A 329 -11.50 14.49 -22.02
CA HIS A 329 -10.29 13.98 -21.34
C HIS A 329 -9.75 14.95 -20.27
N ASP A 330 -10.02 16.25 -20.40
CA ASP A 330 -9.49 17.28 -19.50
C ASP A 330 -10.52 17.74 -18.45
N SER A 331 -11.77 17.26 -18.51
CA SER A 331 -12.83 17.68 -17.59
C SER A 331 -13.27 16.54 -16.68
N ILE A 332 -13.31 16.83 -15.38
CA ILE A 332 -13.90 15.93 -14.38
C ILE A 332 -14.83 16.72 -13.46
N ALA A 333 -15.81 16.04 -12.88
CA ALA A 333 -16.56 16.59 -11.75
C ALA A 333 -15.93 16.11 -10.44
N ILE A 334 -15.88 16.96 -9.42
CA ILE A 334 -15.27 16.62 -8.13
C ILE A 334 -16.22 16.89 -6.97
N ILE A 335 -16.02 16.14 -5.90
CA ILE A 335 -16.60 16.42 -4.59
C ILE A 335 -15.53 16.34 -3.51
N LEU A 336 -15.58 17.27 -2.55
CA LEU A 336 -14.63 17.36 -1.44
C LEU A 336 -15.38 17.18 -0.12
N ASP A 337 -14.90 16.26 0.73
CA ASP A 337 -15.56 15.85 1.98
C ASP A 337 -14.99 16.52 3.24
N LYS A 338 -13.88 17.27 3.10
CA LYS A 338 -13.12 17.78 4.25
C LYS A 338 -13.59 19.16 4.72
N LYS A 339 -13.63 19.33 6.04
CA LYS A 339 -14.00 20.60 6.71
C LYS A 339 -12.93 21.68 6.66
N ARG A 340 -11.65 21.30 6.74
CA ARG A 340 -10.52 22.23 6.72
C ARG A 340 -10.14 22.57 5.28
N ASP A 341 -9.86 23.83 5.02
CA ASP A 341 -9.41 24.38 3.74
C ASP A 341 -8.14 23.68 3.20
N THR A 342 -7.11 23.56 4.03
CA THR A 342 -5.86 22.84 3.72
C THR A 342 -6.12 21.40 3.29
N SER A 343 -7.11 20.74 3.92
CA SER A 343 -7.49 19.37 3.59
C SER A 343 -8.29 19.27 2.29
N ARG A 344 -9.15 20.26 1.99
CA ARG A 344 -9.86 20.35 0.69
C ARG A 344 -8.88 20.58 -0.45
N ARG A 345 -7.93 21.50 -0.27
CA ARG A 345 -6.86 21.77 -1.25
C ARG A 345 -6.02 20.52 -1.52
N PHE A 346 -5.63 19.80 -0.48
CA PHE A 346 -4.92 18.53 -0.61
C PHE A 346 -5.78 17.47 -1.30
N GLY A 347 -7.07 17.35 -0.95
CA GLY A 347 -8.01 16.42 -1.60
C GLY A 347 -8.18 16.70 -3.10
N LEU A 348 -8.33 17.96 -3.50
CA LEU A 348 -8.36 18.37 -4.89
C LEU A 348 -7.08 17.96 -5.64
N ALA A 349 -5.92 18.28 -5.08
CA ALA A 349 -4.64 17.92 -5.68
C ALA A 349 -4.48 16.39 -5.82
N ARG A 350 -4.96 15.61 -4.85
CA ARG A 350 -4.97 14.14 -4.93
C ARG A 350 -5.85 13.63 -6.08
N ILE A 351 -7.06 14.16 -6.24
CA ILE A 351 -7.96 13.78 -7.33
C ILE A 351 -7.34 14.12 -8.70
N ILE A 352 -6.67 15.26 -8.82
CA ILE A 352 -5.96 15.64 -10.06
C ILE A 352 -4.78 14.69 -10.32
N GLY A 353 -4.00 14.35 -9.29
CA GLY A 353 -2.94 13.35 -9.39
C GLY A 353 -3.50 11.99 -9.85
N ASP A 354 -4.63 11.58 -9.28
CA ASP A 354 -5.31 10.34 -9.68
C ASP A 354 -5.80 10.38 -11.13
N HIS A 355 -6.28 11.54 -11.57
CA HIS A 355 -6.68 11.75 -12.96
C HIS A 355 -5.50 11.55 -13.91
N PHE A 356 -4.28 11.89 -13.51
CA PHE A 356 -3.08 11.62 -14.31
C PHE A 356 -2.67 10.14 -14.25
N TYR A 357 -2.66 9.55 -13.06
CA TYR A 357 -2.20 8.18 -12.81
C TYR A 357 -3.11 7.12 -13.44
N SER A 358 -4.40 7.22 -13.17
CA SER A 358 -5.37 6.15 -13.42
C SER A 358 -5.73 6.03 -14.88
N LYS A 359 -6.06 4.81 -15.32
CA LYS A 359 -6.38 4.53 -16.72
C LYS A 359 -7.64 5.28 -17.15
N PRO A 360 -7.79 5.69 -18.43
CA PRO A 360 -8.97 6.43 -18.88
C PRO A 360 -10.31 5.74 -18.58
N GLU A 361 -10.32 4.41 -18.52
CA GLU A 361 -11.50 3.59 -18.26
C GLU A 361 -11.96 3.68 -16.78
N ASP A 362 -11.08 4.11 -15.87
CA ASP A 362 -11.44 4.37 -14.48
C ASP A 362 -12.21 5.70 -14.40
N ARG A 363 -13.54 5.61 -14.43
CA ARG A 363 -14.42 6.78 -14.40
C ARG A 363 -14.60 7.36 -13.01
N PHE A 364 -14.11 6.66 -11.99
CA PHE A 364 -14.18 7.07 -10.60
C PHE A 364 -12.77 7.19 -10.00
N LEU A 365 -12.52 8.31 -9.31
CA LEU A 365 -11.21 8.72 -8.82
C LEU A 365 -11.25 8.98 -7.30
N PRO A 366 -11.28 7.93 -6.47
CA PRO A 366 -11.43 8.09 -5.03
C PRO A 366 -10.11 8.49 -4.36
N ALA A 367 -10.19 9.48 -3.47
CA ALA A 367 -9.09 9.89 -2.61
C ALA A 367 -9.21 9.19 -1.24
N THR A 368 -8.78 7.92 -1.17
CA THR A 368 -8.97 7.05 0.00
C THR A 368 -7.80 7.11 1.00
N SER A 369 -7.92 6.43 2.14
CA SER A 369 -6.79 6.25 3.06
C SER A 369 -5.96 4.99 2.76
N ALA A 370 -6.32 4.19 1.75
CA ALA A 370 -5.65 2.93 1.46
C ALA A 370 -4.14 3.12 1.21
N LYS A 371 -3.37 2.10 1.55
CA LYS A 371 -1.91 2.08 1.37
C LYS A 371 -1.48 1.48 0.02
N THR A 372 -2.36 1.48 -0.99
CA THR A 372 -2.05 1.07 -2.37
C THR A 372 -1.06 2.02 -3.04
N VAL A 373 -0.36 1.53 -4.08
CA VAL A 373 0.52 2.37 -4.92
C VAL A 373 -0.21 3.58 -5.50
N ARG A 374 -1.45 3.40 -5.99
CA ARG A 374 -2.25 4.49 -6.56
C ARG A 374 -2.48 5.61 -5.54
N GLN A 375 -2.88 5.28 -4.31
CA GLN A 375 -3.08 6.30 -3.28
C GLN A 375 -1.75 6.91 -2.79
N LYS A 376 -0.67 6.12 -2.73
CA LYS A 376 0.68 6.64 -2.44
C LYS A 376 1.10 7.67 -3.50
N PHE A 377 0.87 7.38 -4.78
CA PHE A 377 1.10 8.32 -5.88
C PHE A 377 0.28 9.61 -5.70
N GLN A 378 -1.04 9.50 -5.47
CA GLN A 378 -1.90 10.67 -5.29
C GLN A 378 -1.41 11.58 -4.17
N ARG A 379 -1.06 10.99 -3.01
CA ARG A 379 -0.56 11.74 -1.84
C ARG A 379 0.77 12.42 -2.14
N ALA A 380 1.70 11.72 -2.77
CA ALA A 380 3.00 12.27 -3.16
C ALA A 380 2.86 13.39 -4.19
N PHE A 381 1.97 13.23 -5.18
CA PHE A 381 1.70 14.26 -6.19
C PHE A 381 1.11 15.52 -5.52
N ALA A 382 0.11 15.35 -4.66
CA ALA A 382 -0.51 16.46 -3.95
C ALA A 382 0.48 17.20 -3.05
N GLN A 383 1.35 16.47 -2.36
CA GLN A 383 2.43 17.04 -1.56
C GLN A 383 3.38 17.85 -2.45
N ALA A 384 3.95 17.26 -3.48
CA ALA A 384 4.93 17.91 -4.34
C ALA A 384 4.37 19.09 -5.14
N LEU A 385 3.07 19.04 -5.48
CA LEU A 385 2.41 20.15 -6.14
C LEU A 385 2.20 21.33 -5.19
N LEU A 386 1.74 21.10 -3.97
CA LEU A 386 1.34 22.17 -3.04
C LEU A 386 2.49 22.68 -2.16
N CYS A 387 3.43 21.81 -1.81
CA CYS A 387 4.59 22.07 -0.96
C CYS A 387 5.84 21.41 -1.58
N PRO A 388 6.43 22.01 -2.63
CA PRO A 388 7.65 21.50 -3.25
C PRO A 388 8.78 21.41 -2.23
N PHE A 389 9.50 20.28 -2.20
CA PHE A 389 10.52 20.02 -1.18
C PHE A 389 11.65 21.07 -1.19
N ASP A 390 12.12 21.48 -2.36
CA ASP A 390 13.22 22.44 -2.47
C ASP A 390 12.80 23.83 -1.93
N GLY A 391 11.56 24.25 -2.22
CA GLY A 391 10.96 25.46 -1.63
C GLY A 391 10.74 25.36 -0.12
N LEU A 392 10.28 24.20 0.36
CA LEU A 392 10.12 23.93 1.79
C LEU A 392 11.44 24.07 2.53
N MET A 393 12.51 23.45 2.02
CA MET A 393 13.85 23.54 2.61
C MET A 393 14.41 24.97 2.58
N ALA A 394 14.18 25.71 1.49
CA ALA A 394 14.56 27.13 1.42
C ALA A 394 13.80 28.00 2.46
N THR A 395 12.58 27.60 2.82
CA THR A 395 11.74 28.31 3.80
C THR A 395 12.17 28.01 5.24
N ILE A 396 12.47 26.75 5.55
CA ILE A 396 12.98 26.33 6.87
C ILE A 396 14.41 26.84 7.10
N GLY A 397 15.22 26.90 6.03
CA GLY A 397 16.62 27.33 6.10
C GLY A 397 17.52 26.32 6.80
N ASP A 398 18.65 26.80 7.32
CA ASP A 398 19.64 25.99 8.05
C ASP A 398 19.23 25.67 9.51
N HIS A 399 18.03 26.05 9.93
CA HIS A 399 17.53 25.80 11.28
C HIS A 399 17.06 24.34 11.42
N THR A 400 17.18 23.79 12.63
CA THR A 400 16.53 22.52 12.96
C THR A 400 15.04 22.68 12.70
N ALA A 401 14.43 21.77 11.93
CA ALA A 401 13.00 21.77 11.66
C ALA A 401 12.21 21.44 12.94
N ASP A 402 12.15 22.41 13.84
CA ASP A 402 11.36 22.39 15.06
C ASP A 402 9.88 22.69 14.76
N ASP A 403 9.05 22.58 15.78
CA ASP A 403 7.61 22.69 15.62
C ASP A 403 7.19 24.09 15.11
N ASP A 404 7.87 25.16 15.54
CA ASP A 404 7.57 26.53 15.11
C ASP A 404 7.91 26.73 13.63
N ALA A 405 9.09 26.29 13.18
CA ALA A 405 9.46 26.33 11.77
C ALA A 405 8.52 25.49 10.88
N ILE A 406 8.05 24.34 11.39
CA ILE A 406 7.06 23.50 10.71
C ILE A 406 5.71 24.23 10.57
N GLN A 407 5.25 24.91 11.62
CA GLN A 407 4.00 25.67 11.59
C GLN A 407 4.08 26.86 10.63
N ASP A 408 5.19 27.62 10.66
CA ASP A 408 5.41 28.76 9.78
C ASP A 408 5.48 28.32 8.31
N ALA A 409 6.22 27.25 8.01
CA ALA A 409 6.26 26.69 6.66
C ALA A 409 4.88 26.19 6.21
N ALA A 410 4.14 25.52 7.10
CA ALA A 410 2.78 25.06 6.80
C ALA A 410 1.83 26.24 6.46
N ALA A 411 1.95 27.35 7.18
CA ALA A 411 1.20 28.57 6.91
C ALA A 411 1.57 29.19 5.55
N ILE A 412 2.87 29.28 5.22
CA ILE A 412 3.37 29.83 3.95
C ILE A 412 2.86 29.02 2.76
N PHE A 413 2.95 27.69 2.83
CA PHE A 413 2.47 26.81 1.75
C PHE A 413 0.94 26.59 1.78
N GLY A 414 0.27 27.01 2.86
CA GLY A 414 -1.16 26.80 3.06
C GLY A 414 -1.52 25.31 3.07
N VAL A 415 -0.72 24.52 3.78
CA VAL A 415 -0.90 23.07 4.00
C VAL A 415 -0.95 22.78 5.51
N SER A 416 -1.30 21.56 5.90
CA SER A 416 -1.27 21.18 7.32
C SER A 416 0.16 20.98 7.83
N PRO A 417 0.48 21.30 9.09
CA PRO A 417 1.77 20.99 9.72
C PRO A 417 2.15 19.51 9.60
N ARG A 418 1.17 18.62 9.77
CA ARG A 418 1.35 17.17 9.58
C ARG A 418 1.89 16.81 8.19
N LEU A 419 1.50 17.53 7.13
CA LEU A 419 2.01 17.28 5.77
C LEU A 419 3.49 17.67 5.68
N VAL A 420 3.87 18.79 6.29
CA VAL A 420 5.27 19.26 6.36
C VAL A 420 6.12 18.25 7.12
N THR A 421 5.72 17.85 8.34
CA THR A 421 6.42 16.83 9.13
C THR A 421 6.57 15.52 8.35
N THR A 422 5.49 15.05 7.73
CA THR A 422 5.51 13.81 6.93
C THR A 422 6.45 13.93 5.74
N THR A 423 6.51 15.10 5.09
CA THR A 423 7.42 15.37 3.98
C THR A 423 8.87 15.28 4.43
N LEU A 424 9.21 15.95 5.54
CA LEU A 424 10.56 15.97 6.09
C LEU A 424 11.02 14.58 6.54
N VAL A 425 10.16 13.80 7.19
CA VAL A 425 10.44 12.41 7.57
C VAL A 425 10.67 11.53 6.33
N ASN A 426 9.79 11.61 5.34
CA ASN A 426 9.92 10.79 4.12
C ASN A 426 11.16 11.14 3.30
N LYS A 427 11.66 12.38 3.40
CA LYS A 427 12.88 12.85 2.73
C LYS A 427 14.13 12.69 3.60
N GLY A 428 14.02 12.11 4.80
CA GLY A 428 15.14 11.80 5.69
C GLY A 428 15.73 13.00 6.42
N VAL A 429 14.98 14.10 6.52
CA VAL A 429 15.38 15.30 7.27
C VAL A 429 15.05 15.17 8.76
N LEU A 430 13.94 14.49 9.08
CA LEU A 430 13.50 14.19 10.44
C LEU A 430 13.43 12.68 10.67
N ASP A 431 13.58 12.27 11.92
CA ASP A 431 13.38 10.88 12.32
C ASP A 431 11.89 10.51 12.32
N ARG A 432 11.59 9.22 12.09
CA ARG A 432 10.21 8.71 12.12
C ARG A 432 9.49 8.94 13.44
N GLU A 433 10.24 9.07 14.54
CA GLU A 433 9.68 9.33 15.86
C GLU A 433 8.90 10.64 15.94
N SER A 434 9.27 11.63 15.13
CA SER A 434 8.56 12.91 15.02
C SER A 434 7.10 12.78 14.56
N LEU A 435 6.69 11.64 13.99
CA LEU A 435 5.29 11.40 13.61
C LEU A 435 4.40 10.97 14.79
N PHE A 436 4.98 10.45 15.89
CA PHE A 436 4.19 9.94 17.02
C PHE A 436 3.65 11.05 17.93
N GLY A 437 4.35 12.18 18.03
CA GLY A 437 3.93 13.35 18.83
C GLY A 437 2.64 14.03 18.33
N LEU A 438 2.28 13.82 17.05
CA LEU A 438 1.12 14.47 16.42
C LEU A 438 -0.23 13.77 16.68
N ASN A 439 -0.23 12.55 17.24
CA ASN A 439 -1.45 11.79 17.51
C ASN A 439 -2.12 12.19 18.84
N ALA A 440 -1.47 13.01 19.68
CA ALA A 440 -2.01 13.41 20.99
C ALA A 440 -2.99 14.59 20.94
N ASP A 441 -2.93 15.44 19.90
CA ASP A 441 -3.56 16.77 19.93
C ASP A 441 -4.75 16.99 18.98
N TYR A 442 -5.28 15.94 18.33
CA TYR A 442 -6.49 16.07 17.50
C TYR A 442 -7.40 14.86 17.60
N ASN A 443 -8.11 14.74 18.73
CA ASN A 443 -9.44 14.14 18.79
C ASN A 443 -10.51 15.23 18.82
#